data_AF-A0A248LMZ5-F1
#
_entry.id   AF-A0A248LMZ5-F1
#
_cell.length_a   1.000
_cell.length_b   1.000
_cell.length_c   1.000
_cell.angle_alpha   90.00
_cell.angle_beta   90.00
_cell.angle_gamma   90.00
#
_symmetry.space_group_name_H-M   'P 1'
#
loop_
_entity.id
_entity.type
_entity.pdbx_description
1 polymer ?
#
loop_
_entity_poly.entity_id
_entity_poly.type
_entity_poly.pdbx_seq_one_letter_code
_entity_poly.pdbx_strand_id
1 'polypeptide(L)'
;MKTLKARILVWNTVFLVALGVLMIGMAFWQMRVSLLYTLNQEIHTLVRGQNRALESWLQDKQRVLTGIASQNQENIPLRDLKQAMDIGDYVVAYFAGADGHTLFSDDRQLPANLIASERPWYQAAVKSKKVIVTDPYADAISG
;
A
#
# COMPACT_ATOMS: atom_id res chain seq x y z
N MET A 1 38.10 -57.94 -34.03
CA MET A 1 36.97 -58.63 -33.34
C MET A 1 36.60 -57.83 -32.10
N LYS A 2 35.45 -57.14 -32.09
CA LYS A 2 34.99 -56.47 -30.86
C LYS A 2 34.51 -57.55 -29.89
N THR A 3 35.24 -57.76 -28.79
CA THR A 3 34.91 -58.78 -27.79
C THR A 3 33.58 -58.45 -27.10
N LEU A 4 32.79 -59.45 -26.75
CA LEU A 4 31.46 -59.29 -26.14
C LEU A 4 31.49 -58.38 -24.89
N LYS A 5 32.59 -58.45 -24.13
CA LYS A 5 32.88 -57.63 -22.94
C LYS A 5 32.90 -56.13 -23.24
N ALA A 6 33.51 -55.71 -24.36
CA ALA A 6 33.58 -54.31 -24.75
C ALA A 6 32.20 -53.72 -25.11
N ARG A 7 31.31 -54.52 -25.72
CA ARG A 7 29.94 -54.09 -26.04
C ARG A 7 29.10 -53.90 -24.77
N ILE A 8 29.24 -54.79 -23.79
CA ILE A 8 28.51 -54.69 -22.51
C ILE A 8 28.98 -53.47 -21.70
N LEU A 9 30.29 -53.23 -21.64
CA LEU A 9 30.85 -52.06 -20.94
C LEU A 9 30.28 -50.75 -21.51
N VAL A 10 30.26 -50.59 -22.84
CA VAL A 10 29.71 -49.39 -23.49
C VAL A 10 28.23 -49.19 -23.16
N TRP A 11 27.41 -50.24 -23.26
CA TRP A 11 25.99 -50.13 -22.92
C TRP A 11 25.75 -49.78 -21.45
N ASN A 12 26.53 -50.35 -20.53
CA ASN A 12 26.45 -50.02 -19.11
C ASN A 12 26.82 -48.54 -18.86
N THR A 13 27.90 -48.04 -19.46
CA THR A 13 28.29 -46.62 -19.36
C THR A 13 27.21 -45.70 -19.91
N VAL A 14 26.65 -46.00 -21.09
CA VAL A 14 25.57 -45.20 -21.69
C VAL A 14 24.34 -45.19 -20.77
N PHE A 15 23.98 -46.34 -20.20
CA PHE A 15 22.88 -46.44 -19.27
C PHE A 15 23.09 -45.59 -18.01
N LEU A 16 24.28 -45.64 -17.41
CA LEU A 16 24.63 -44.82 -16.24
C LEU A 16 24.59 -43.32 -16.55
N VAL A 17 25.10 -42.90 -17.71
CA VAL A 17 25.05 -41.50 -18.15
C VAL A 17 23.60 -41.06 -18.38
N ALA A 18 22.78 -41.88 -19.04
CA ALA A 18 21.37 -41.58 -19.27
C ALA A 18 20.61 -41.42 -17.95
N LEU A 19 20.84 -42.30 -16.98
CA LEU A 19 20.25 -42.22 -15.65
C LEU A 19 20.70 -40.96 -14.90
N GLY A 20 21.98 -40.60 -14.99
CA GLY A 20 22.50 -39.35 -14.43
C GLY A 20 21.85 -38.10 -15.02
N VAL A 21 21.71 -38.04 -16.36
CA VAL A 21 21.04 -36.93 -17.05
C VAL A 21 19.57 -36.83 -16.64
N LEU A 22 18.87 -37.97 -16.53
CA LEU A 22 17.47 -38.00 -16.07
C LEU A 22 17.33 -37.48 -14.64
N MET A 23 18.21 -37.88 -13.73
CA MET A 23 18.19 -37.39 -12.35
C MET A 23 18.47 -35.89 -12.26
N ILE A 24 19.47 -35.39 -13.00
CA ILE A 24 19.76 -33.95 -13.06
C ILE A 24 18.56 -33.18 -13.63
N GLY A 25 17.92 -33.71 -14.68
CA GLY A 25 16.73 -33.10 -15.27
C GLY A 25 15.56 -33.02 -14.30
N MET A 26 15.29 -34.09 -13.54
CA MET A 26 14.26 -34.10 -12.50
C MET A 26 14.58 -33.13 -11.36
N ALA A 27 15.82 -33.14 -10.86
CA ALA A 27 16.26 -32.24 -9.81
C ALA A 27 16.14 -30.77 -10.24
N PHE A 28 16.55 -30.45 -11.47
CA PHE A 28 16.40 -29.11 -12.04
C PHE A 28 14.94 -28.69 -12.15
N TRP A 29 14.06 -29.59 -12.62
CA TRP A 29 12.63 -29.31 -12.71
C TRP A 29 12.01 -29.05 -11.34
N GLN A 30 12.32 -29.90 -10.35
CA GLN A 30 11.82 -29.75 -8.98
C GLN A 30 12.32 -28.44 -8.36
N MET A 31 13.60 -28.13 -8.52
CA MET A 31 14.18 -26.87 -8.05
C MET A 31 13.50 -25.67 -8.69
N ARG A 32 13.26 -25.70 -10.01
CA ARG A 32 12.58 -24.62 -10.72
C ARG A 32 11.16 -24.41 -10.21
N VAL A 33 10.39 -25.48 -10.04
CA VAL A 33 9.02 -25.40 -9.50
C VAL A 33 9.03 -24.85 -8.07
N SER A 34 9.93 -25.34 -7.22
CA SER A 34 10.07 -24.86 -5.84
C SER A 34 10.46 -23.39 -5.80
N LEU A 35 11.40 -22.95 -6.64
CA LEU A 35 11.85 -21.56 -6.69
C LEU A 35 10.71 -20.63 -7.09
N LEU A 36 9.97 -20.96 -8.15
CA LEU A 36 8.83 -20.16 -8.61
C LEU A 36 7.72 -20.10 -7.56
N TYR A 37 7.45 -21.21 -6.88
CA TYR A 37 6.49 -21.25 -5.78
C TYR A 37 6.90 -20.34 -4.63
N THR A 38 8.14 -20.45 -4.16
CA THR A 38 8.68 -19.62 -3.07
C THR A 38 8.68 -18.14 -3.44
N LEU A 39 9.12 -17.77 -4.64
CA LEU A 39 9.11 -16.39 -5.12
C LEU A 39 7.69 -15.80 -5.11
N ASN A 40 6.70 -16.57 -5.59
CA ASN A 40 5.32 -16.12 -5.57
C ASN A 40 4.80 -15.93 -4.14
N GLN A 41 5.13 -16.84 -3.23
CA GLN A 41 4.75 -16.72 -1.82
C GLN A 41 5.41 -15.51 -1.14
N GLU A 42 6.66 -15.23 -1.45
CA GLU A 42 7.41 -14.09 -0.92
C GLU A 42 6.79 -12.77 -1.39
N ILE A 43 6.53 -12.63 -2.70
CA ILE A 43 5.85 -11.45 -3.27
C ILE A 43 4.50 -11.24 -2.60
N HIS A 44 3.67 -12.28 -2.48
CA HIS A 44 2.37 -12.15 -1.82
C HIS A 44 2.50 -11.77 -0.34
N THR A 45 3.51 -12.29 0.36
CA THR A 45 3.73 -11.97 1.76
C THR A 45 4.19 -10.54 1.95
N LEU A 46 5.10 -10.05 1.10
CA LEU A 46 5.55 -8.67 1.08
C LEU A 46 4.39 -7.71 0.79
N VAL A 47 3.60 -7.98 -0.26
CA VAL A 47 2.43 -7.15 -0.62
C VAL A 47 1.41 -7.13 0.52
N ARG A 48 1.10 -8.28 1.13
CA ARG A 48 0.21 -8.33 2.30
C ARG A 48 0.77 -7.56 3.49
N GLY A 49 2.07 -7.66 3.74
CA GLY A 49 2.75 -6.91 4.80
C GLY A 49 2.62 -5.41 4.60
N GLN A 50 2.92 -4.93 3.39
CA GLN A 50 2.81 -3.50 3.06
C GLN A 50 1.37 -3.00 3.10
N ASN A 51 0.41 -3.78 2.61
CA ASN A 51 -1.00 -3.40 2.70
C ASN A 51 -1.46 -3.27 4.16
N ARG A 52 -1.05 -4.17 5.06
CA ARG A 52 -1.36 -4.06 6.49
C ARG A 52 -0.72 -2.82 7.13
N ALA A 53 0.52 -2.51 6.77
CA ALA A 53 1.19 -1.31 7.26
C ALA A 53 0.47 -0.04 6.80
N LEU A 54 0.09 0.03 5.52
CA LEU A 54 -0.69 1.14 4.96
C LEU A 54 -2.08 1.25 5.59
N GLU A 55 -2.77 0.14 5.79
CA GLU A 55 -4.09 0.11 6.43
C GLU A 55 -4.00 0.60 7.88
N SER A 56 -3.02 0.13 8.65
CA SER A 56 -2.80 0.60 10.03
C SER A 56 -2.50 2.09 10.06
N TRP A 57 -1.58 2.55 9.21
CA TRP A 57 -1.23 3.96 9.09
C TRP A 57 -2.46 4.81 8.77
N LEU A 58 -3.29 4.37 7.82
CA LEU A 58 -4.50 5.08 7.46
C LEU A 58 -5.54 5.08 8.59
N GLN A 59 -5.74 3.96 9.28
CA GLN A 59 -6.64 3.88 10.44
C GLN A 59 -6.19 4.82 11.57
N ASP A 60 -4.89 4.96 11.80
CA ASP A 60 -4.35 5.89 12.80
C ASP A 60 -4.64 7.34 12.43
N LYS A 61 -4.46 7.71 11.15
CA LYS A 61 -4.87 9.03 10.65
C LYS A 61 -6.37 9.27 10.89
N GLN A 62 -7.23 8.34 10.43
CA GLN A 62 -8.67 8.44 10.64
C GLN A 62 -9.06 8.58 12.12
N ARG A 63 -8.39 7.84 13.02
CA ARG A 63 -8.65 7.91 14.46
C ARG A 63 -8.41 9.31 15.02
N VAL A 64 -7.33 9.98 14.62
CA VAL A 64 -7.05 11.37 15.04
C VAL A 64 -8.19 12.31 14.59
N LEU A 65 -8.61 12.24 13.33
CA LEU A 65 -9.66 13.12 12.80
C LEU A 65 -11.03 12.83 13.43
N THR A 66 -11.41 11.55 13.59
CA THR A 66 -12.66 11.18 14.27
C THR A 66 -12.68 11.61 15.74
N GLY A 67 -11.53 11.51 16.43
CA GLY A 67 -11.41 11.92 17.83
C GLY A 67 -11.66 13.42 18.01
N ILE A 68 -11.17 14.24 17.09
CA ILE A 68 -11.35 15.70 17.15
C ILE A 68 -12.76 16.09 16.68
N ALA A 69 -13.23 15.52 15.57
CA ALA A 69 -14.55 15.82 15.02
C ALA A 69 -15.69 15.39 15.96
N SER A 70 -15.51 14.32 16.75
CA SER A 70 -16.53 13.88 17.72
C SER A 70 -16.68 14.84 18.91
N GLN A 71 -15.65 15.62 19.23
CA GLN A 71 -15.67 16.61 20.31
C GLN A 71 -16.20 17.98 19.87
N ASN A 72 -16.14 18.27 18.57
CA ASN A 72 -16.39 19.59 18.02
C ASN A 72 -17.17 19.49 16.68
N GLN A 73 -18.51 19.44 16.75
CA GLN A 73 -19.34 19.21 15.55
C GLN A 73 -19.57 20.48 14.71
N GLU A 74 -19.76 21.64 15.36
CA GLU A 74 -20.12 22.88 14.66
C GLU A 74 -18.94 23.87 14.56
N ASN A 75 -17.98 23.79 15.48
CA ASN A 75 -16.84 24.70 15.50
C ASN A 75 -15.60 24.01 16.08
N ILE A 76 -14.59 23.75 15.24
CA ILE A 76 -13.33 23.14 15.66
C ILE A 76 -12.35 24.25 16.04
N PRO A 77 -11.86 24.31 17.29
CA PRO A 77 -10.91 25.33 17.69
C PRO A 77 -9.56 25.09 17.00
N LEU A 78 -8.88 26.19 16.63
CA LEU A 78 -7.56 26.14 15.97
C LEU A 78 -6.52 25.31 16.75
N ARG A 79 -6.58 25.35 18.09
CA ARG A 79 -5.70 24.54 18.95
C ARG A 79 -5.83 23.05 18.64
N ASP A 80 -7.06 22.57 18.46
CA ASP A 80 -7.30 21.15 18.22
C ASP A 80 -6.86 20.75 16.80
N LEU A 81 -6.99 21.65 15.81
CA LEU A 81 -6.41 21.43 14.47
C LEU A 81 -4.87 21.38 14.49
N LYS A 82 -4.21 22.27 15.23
CA LYS A 82 -2.75 22.23 15.43
C LYS A 82 -2.32 20.92 16.11
N GLN A 83 -3.04 20.52 17.15
CA GLN A 83 -2.81 19.24 17.80
C GLN A 83 -3.05 18.05 16.86
N ALA A 84 -4.06 18.12 15.98
CA ALA A 84 -4.31 17.10 14.97
C ALA A 84 -3.10 16.94 14.04
N MET A 85 -2.58 18.07 13.55
CA MET A 85 -1.43 18.14 12.66
C MET A 85 -0.20 17.52 13.31
N ASP A 86 0.10 17.88 14.56
CA ASP A 86 1.27 17.40 15.28
C ASP A 86 1.18 15.91 15.64
N ILE A 87 0.08 15.47 16.27
CA ILE A 87 -0.08 14.07 16.71
C ILE A 87 -0.29 13.15 15.52
N GLY A 88 -1.04 13.63 14.54
CA GLY A 88 -1.39 12.88 13.36
C GLY A 88 -0.36 12.98 12.25
N ASP A 89 0.73 13.75 12.39
CA ASP A 89 1.76 13.97 11.35
C ASP A 89 1.14 14.31 9.98
N TYR A 90 0.21 15.28 9.97
CA TYR A 90 -0.40 15.76 8.73
C TYR A 90 0.43 16.90 8.16
N VAL A 91 0.44 17.01 6.82
CA VAL A 91 0.97 18.21 6.15
C VAL A 91 0.18 19.45 6.56
N VAL A 92 -1.15 19.33 6.62
CA VAL A 92 -2.06 20.35 7.14
C VAL A 92 -3.36 19.69 7.59
N ALA A 93 -3.84 20.03 8.78
CA ALA A 93 -5.20 19.77 9.23
C ALA A 93 -6.05 21.04 9.10
N TYR A 94 -7.29 20.91 8.62
CA TYR A 94 -8.16 22.06 8.40
C TYR A 94 -9.63 21.72 8.58
N PHE A 95 -10.43 22.75 8.85
CA PHE A 95 -11.88 22.71 8.94
C PHE A 95 -12.49 23.62 7.88
N ALA A 96 -13.60 23.19 7.30
CA ALA A 96 -14.44 24.02 6.44
C ALA A 96 -15.91 23.84 6.83
N GLY A 97 -16.52 24.92 7.30
CA GLY A 97 -17.93 24.96 7.67
C GLY A 97 -18.86 25.06 6.46
N ALA A 98 -20.14 24.78 6.68
CA ALA A 98 -21.19 24.98 5.66
C ALA A 98 -21.48 26.47 5.38
N ASP A 99 -21.09 27.35 6.31
CA ASP A 99 -21.11 28.80 6.19
C ASP A 99 -19.96 29.36 5.33
N GLY A 100 -19.05 28.50 4.85
CA GLY A 100 -17.90 28.89 4.05
C GLY A 100 -16.68 29.32 4.86
N HIS A 101 -16.77 29.34 6.19
CA HIS A 101 -15.63 29.61 7.05
C HIS A 101 -14.62 28.47 7.00
N THR A 102 -13.33 28.81 6.94
CA THR A 102 -12.24 27.84 6.91
C THR A 102 -11.17 28.17 7.94
N LEU A 103 -10.59 27.13 8.54
CA LEU A 103 -9.48 27.22 9.49
C LEU A 103 -8.41 26.21 9.10
N PHE A 104 -7.15 26.65 9.09
CA PHE A 104 -6.00 25.81 8.80
C PHE A 104 -5.03 25.81 9.99
N SER A 105 -4.47 24.64 10.29
CA SER A 105 -3.52 24.44 11.40
C SER A 105 -2.19 25.17 11.22
N ASP A 106 -1.78 25.47 9.99
CA ASP A 106 -0.55 26.21 9.67
C ASP A 106 -0.79 27.72 9.52
N ASP A 107 -1.94 28.21 10.00
CA ASP A 107 -2.36 29.62 9.93
C ASP A 107 -2.48 30.17 8.48
N ARG A 108 -2.45 29.30 7.46
CA ARG A 108 -2.66 29.71 6.06
C ARG A 108 -4.12 30.08 5.81
N GLN A 109 -4.35 30.97 4.86
CA GLN A 109 -5.69 31.34 4.43
C GLN A 109 -5.98 30.79 3.05
N LEU A 110 -7.24 30.39 2.84
CA LEU A 110 -7.71 29.97 1.53
C LEU A 110 -7.74 31.19 0.60
N PRO A 111 -7.28 31.08 -0.66
CA PRO A 111 -7.42 32.16 -1.63
C PRO A 111 -8.88 32.63 -1.74
N ALA A 112 -9.10 33.95 -1.85
CA ALA A 112 -10.44 34.53 -1.80
C ALA A 112 -11.42 34.04 -2.88
N ASN A 113 -10.90 33.48 -3.98
CA ASN A 113 -11.67 32.91 -5.08
C ASN A 113 -11.97 31.40 -4.92
N LEU A 114 -11.48 30.77 -3.86
CA LEU A 114 -11.58 29.31 -3.71
C LEU A 114 -12.68 28.93 -2.72
N ILE A 115 -13.65 28.18 -3.22
CA ILE A 115 -14.82 27.76 -2.46
C ILE A 115 -14.60 26.34 -1.93
N ALA A 116 -14.54 26.18 -0.61
CA ALA A 116 -14.28 24.89 0.03
C ALA A 116 -15.34 23.82 -0.28
N SER A 117 -16.61 24.22 -0.41
CA SER A 117 -17.73 23.30 -0.68
C SER A 117 -17.71 22.67 -2.09
N GLU A 118 -16.96 23.25 -3.02
CA GLU A 118 -16.77 22.71 -4.36
C GLU A 118 -15.64 21.67 -4.43
N ARG A 119 -14.86 21.52 -3.35
CA ARG A 119 -13.70 20.62 -3.35
C ARG A 119 -14.12 19.15 -3.26
N PRO A 120 -13.41 18.23 -3.95
CA PRO A 120 -13.75 16.80 -3.95
C PRO A 120 -13.84 16.18 -2.56
N TRP A 121 -12.94 16.57 -1.66
CA TRP A 121 -12.93 16.08 -0.27
C TRP A 121 -14.17 16.52 0.51
N TYR A 122 -14.65 17.75 0.30
CA TYR A 122 -15.83 18.28 0.99
C TYR A 122 -17.09 17.53 0.55
N GLN A 123 -17.28 17.42 -0.76
CA GLN A 123 -18.44 16.74 -1.34
C GLN A 123 -18.48 15.26 -0.97
N ALA A 124 -17.32 14.58 -0.99
CA ALA A 124 -17.21 13.18 -0.61
C ALA A 124 -17.52 12.96 0.89
N ALA A 125 -17.03 13.84 1.76
CA ALA A 125 -17.28 13.75 3.20
C ALA A 125 -18.76 14.00 3.52
N VAL A 126 -19.38 15.05 2.94
CA VAL A 126 -20.80 15.35 3.13
C VAL A 126 -21.69 14.21 2.61
N LYS A 127 -21.38 13.64 1.44
CA LYS A 127 -22.14 12.53 0.85
C LYS A 127 -22.06 11.25 1.67
N SER A 128 -20.87 10.92 2.17
CA SER A 128 -20.63 9.66 2.91
C SER A 128 -21.07 9.71 4.37
N LYS A 129 -21.13 10.90 4.98
CA LYS A 129 -21.37 11.11 6.42
C LYS A 129 -20.40 10.32 7.32
N LYS A 130 -19.21 10.01 6.81
CA LYS A 130 -18.15 9.25 7.48
C LYS A 130 -16.80 9.85 7.11
N VAL A 131 -15.74 9.41 7.80
CA VAL A 131 -14.37 9.74 7.36
C VAL A 131 -14.10 9.05 6.03
N ILE A 132 -13.55 9.81 5.09
CA ILE A 132 -13.23 9.36 3.75
C ILE A 132 -11.76 9.62 3.43
N VAL A 133 -11.29 8.90 2.42
CA VAL A 133 -10.02 9.15 1.75
C VAL A 133 -10.38 9.40 0.29
N THR A 134 -9.93 10.52 -0.26
CA THR A 134 -10.13 10.81 -1.68
C THR A 134 -9.07 10.10 -2.51
N ASP A 135 -9.35 9.90 -3.79
CA ASP A 135 -8.28 9.68 -4.77
C ASP A 135 -7.35 10.90 -4.80
N PRO A 136 -6.09 10.75 -5.26
CA PRO A 136 -5.19 11.88 -5.46
C PRO A 136 -5.79 12.93 -6.40
N TYR A 137 -5.68 14.21 -6.02
CA TYR A 137 -6.11 15.37 -6.80
C TYR A 137 -5.11 16.52 -6.61
N ALA A 138 -5.12 17.49 -7.52
CA ALA A 138 -4.26 18.68 -7.45
C ALA A 138 -4.61 19.56 -6.24
N ASP A 139 -3.60 19.90 -5.44
CA ASP A 139 -3.82 20.74 -4.26
C ASP A 139 -4.18 22.16 -4.69
N ALA A 140 -5.05 22.79 -3.91
CA ALA A 140 -5.50 24.14 -4.16
C ALA A 140 -4.38 25.19 -4.12
N ILE A 141 -3.32 24.93 -3.36
CA ILE A 141 -2.27 25.90 -3.01
C ILE A 141 -0.91 25.47 -3.57
N SER A 142 -0.57 24.18 -3.53
CA SER A 142 0.73 23.69 -4.04
C SER A 142 0.73 23.20 -5.48
N GLY A 143 -0.44 23.03 -6.14
CA GLY A 143 -0.57 22.52 -7.50
C GLY A 143 -0.50 21.00 -7.55
#